data_AF-A0A6P0IEM2-F1
#
_entry.id   AF-A0A6P0IEM2-F1
#
_cell.length_a   1.000
_cell.length_b   1.000
_cell.length_c   1.000
_cell.angle_alpha   90.00
_cell.angle_beta   90.00
_cell.angle_gamma   90.00
#
_symmetry.space_group_name_H-M   'P 1'
#
loop_
_entity.id
_entity.type
_entity.pdbx_description
1 polymer ?
#
loop_
_entity_poly.entity_id
_entity_poly.type
_entity_poly.pdbx_seq_one_letter_code
_entity_poly.pdbx_strand_id
1 'polypeptide(L)'
;MEKSWFSANLKVVQNPNLPQIFSESFMSSLAGFTDSESTARKSKKIRLFLNPDQRTLIRKWFGVSRYVFNKTVKILQAGVVKANWKAIKTGILNDLPEWCKEVPYQIKSIAIKDACTAVREAKKKYKKTSQINRVRFRSRKNPIQSCYIPKSAVSAVGIYHTKLGKLSYSESLPDDICDCRLTSNNGNYYLVVPHKVTKKKTENQGRVVALDPGVRTFVTFFSETSVGKIGHRDFSRIQRLCQHLDNLLSKISKAKRGQKRRRRKAARRMVIKIQNLINELHHKTARFLVDNFDVILLPTFETAQMSKKGSRKIRSKTVRNLLNFAHYRFQEFLKHKACETGKTVVDVCEAYTSKTVSWTGELVNIGGSKTIKSKIDGLVMDRDINGARGIFLRSRSVAYGHALGDTPWLRNQLALVSQD
;
A
#
# COMPACT_ATOMS: atom_id res chain seq x y z
N MET A 1 8.90 -15.05 -13.84
CA MET A 1 7.52 -14.63 -13.47
C MET A 1 6.54 -15.47 -14.28
N GLU A 2 5.58 -16.14 -13.64
CA GLU A 2 4.50 -16.87 -14.31
C GLU A 2 3.66 -15.99 -15.27
N LYS A 3 2.86 -16.62 -16.14
CA LYS A 3 1.88 -15.97 -17.03
C LYS A 3 1.12 -14.86 -16.28
N SER A 4 1.45 -13.61 -16.59
CA SER A 4 0.88 -12.41 -15.97
C SER A 4 0.32 -11.51 -17.05
N TRP A 5 -0.63 -10.64 -16.71
CA TRP A 5 -1.20 -9.72 -17.69
C TRP A 5 -0.26 -8.58 -18.10
N PHE A 6 0.86 -8.42 -17.38
CA PHE A 6 1.87 -7.39 -17.57
C PHE A 6 3.22 -8.03 -17.93
N SER A 7 4.02 -7.28 -18.69
CA SER A 7 5.37 -7.60 -19.10
C SER A 7 6.36 -7.51 -17.94
N ALA A 8 7.35 -8.40 -17.95
CA ALA A 8 8.52 -8.32 -17.10
C ALA A 8 9.74 -8.65 -17.96
N ASN A 9 10.56 -7.65 -18.22
CA ASN A 9 11.80 -7.81 -18.96
C ASN A 9 12.95 -7.82 -17.96
N LEU A 10 13.69 -8.91 -17.91
CA LEU A 10 14.88 -9.08 -17.08
C LEU A 10 16.05 -9.34 -18.01
N LYS A 11 17.11 -8.54 -17.86
CA LYS A 11 18.42 -8.80 -18.46
C LYS A 11 19.38 -9.14 -17.32
N VAL A 12 19.93 -10.34 -17.36
CA VAL A 12 20.96 -10.80 -16.43
C VAL A 12 22.28 -10.76 -17.16
N VAL A 13 23.32 -10.24 -16.50
CA VAL A 13 24.67 -10.27 -17.04
C VAL A 13 25.24 -11.67 -16.82
N GLN A 14 25.58 -12.38 -17.91
CA GLN A 14 26.04 -13.77 -17.85
C GLN A 14 27.54 -13.94 -17.53
N ASN A 15 28.28 -12.87 -17.26
CA ASN A 15 29.74 -12.94 -17.22
C ASN A 15 30.27 -13.08 -15.77
N PRO A 16 30.93 -14.20 -15.41
CA PRO A 16 31.48 -14.45 -14.07
C PRO A 16 32.71 -13.58 -13.72
N ASN A 17 33.28 -12.85 -14.70
CA ASN A 17 34.54 -12.09 -14.54
C ASN A 17 34.37 -10.56 -14.46
N LEU A 18 33.17 -10.05 -14.13
CA LEU A 18 33.04 -8.62 -13.82
C LEU A 18 33.61 -8.35 -12.42
N PRO A 19 34.32 -7.23 -12.20
CA PRO A 19 34.84 -6.88 -10.89
C PRO A 19 33.68 -6.91 -9.90
N GLN A 20 33.85 -7.74 -8.86
CA GLN A 20 32.83 -7.92 -7.83
C GLN A 20 32.58 -6.56 -7.19
N ILE A 21 31.39 -6.01 -7.37
CA ILE A 21 30.98 -4.75 -6.73
C ILE A 21 30.60 -5.04 -5.26
N PHE A 22 31.16 -6.10 -4.67
CA PHE A 22 30.87 -6.51 -3.30
C PHE A 22 31.41 -5.49 -2.29
N SER A 23 30.63 -5.27 -1.24
CA SER A 23 31.05 -4.61 -0.02
C SER A 23 30.39 -5.31 1.15
N GLU A 24 31.19 -5.82 2.06
CA GLU A 24 30.78 -6.34 3.38
C GLU A 24 30.03 -5.31 4.24
N SER A 25 30.08 -4.02 3.87
CA SER A 25 29.58 -2.91 4.71
C SER A 25 28.06 -2.76 4.81
N PHE A 26 27.24 -3.53 4.08
CA PHE A 26 25.77 -3.54 4.28
C PHE A 26 25.31 -4.48 5.41
N MET A 27 26.22 -5.16 6.12
CA MET A 27 25.91 -6.02 7.26
C MET A 27 25.65 -5.27 8.58
N SER A 28 25.49 -3.94 8.58
CA SER A 28 25.06 -3.26 9.79
C SER A 28 23.58 -3.55 10.08
N SER A 29 23.35 -4.38 11.10
CA SER A 29 22.05 -4.49 11.75
C SER A 29 21.62 -3.10 12.20
N LEU A 30 20.53 -2.58 11.66
CA LEU A 30 19.92 -1.35 12.18
C LEU A 30 19.54 -1.61 13.65
N ALA A 31 20.35 -1.07 14.57
CA ALA A 31 20.09 -1.09 16.01
C ALA A 31 18.82 -0.27 16.28
N GLY A 32 17.69 -0.96 16.29
CA GLY A 32 16.37 -0.36 16.46
C GLY A 32 15.22 -1.37 16.49
N PHE A 33 15.47 -2.64 16.18
CA PHE A 33 14.53 -3.71 16.48
C PHE A 33 14.90 -4.32 17.82
N THR A 34 14.38 -3.74 18.89
CA THR A 34 14.30 -4.40 20.19
C THR A 34 13.71 -5.80 19.97
N ASP A 35 14.42 -6.83 20.44
CA ASP A 35 13.96 -8.21 20.45
C ASP A 35 12.58 -8.29 21.09
N SER A 36 11.58 -8.44 20.25
CA SER A 36 10.21 -8.69 20.66
C SER A 36 9.70 -9.80 19.77
N GLU A 37 9.88 -11.03 20.27
CA GLU A 37 9.33 -12.31 19.85
C GLU A 37 9.24 -12.57 18.33
N SER A 38 9.84 -13.67 17.88
CA SER A 38 9.89 -14.16 16.48
C SER A 38 8.53 -14.39 15.76
N THR A 39 7.41 -14.00 16.39
CA THR A 39 6.06 -14.05 15.83
C THR A 39 5.65 -12.74 15.13
N ALA A 40 5.52 -12.80 13.81
CA ALA A 40 4.88 -11.74 13.03
C ALA A 40 3.36 -11.96 12.94
N ARG A 41 2.57 -10.89 12.91
CA ARG A 41 1.13 -10.98 12.60
C ARG A 41 0.90 -10.73 11.11
N LYS A 42 0.36 -11.72 10.42
CA LYS A 42 -0.09 -11.57 9.02
C LYS A 42 -1.59 -11.46 8.97
N SER A 43 -2.13 -10.93 7.87
CA SER A 43 -3.57 -10.95 7.63
C SER A 43 -3.87 -11.53 6.26
N LYS A 44 -4.83 -12.46 6.23
CA LYS A 44 -5.32 -13.07 5.00
C LYS A 44 -6.72 -12.53 4.72
N LYS A 45 -6.97 -12.10 3.48
CA LYS A 45 -8.27 -11.57 3.06
C LYS A 45 -9.00 -12.59 2.21
N ILE A 46 -9.87 -13.37 2.85
CA ILE A 46 -10.57 -14.50 2.25
C ILE A 46 -11.92 -14.03 1.71
N ARG A 47 -12.27 -14.41 0.48
CA ARG A 47 -13.55 -14.05 -0.13
C ARG A 47 -14.64 -14.99 0.37
N LEU A 48 -15.82 -14.42 0.65
CA LEU A 48 -17.00 -15.16 1.08
C LEU A 48 -18.04 -15.21 -0.03
N PHE A 49 -18.61 -16.39 -0.26
CA PHE A 49 -19.75 -16.58 -1.16
C PHE A 49 -21.03 -16.70 -0.33
N LEU A 50 -21.89 -15.71 -0.48
CA LEU A 50 -23.10 -15.55 0.33
C LEU A 50 -24.35 -15.64 -0.53
N ASN A 51 -25.37 -16.31 -0.01
CA ASN A 51 -26.72 -16.31 -0.57
C ASN A 51 -27.43 -14.95 -0.29
N PRO A 52 -28.60 -14.67 -0.89
CA PRO A 52 -29.31 -13.40 -0.69
C PRO A 52 -29.65 -13.07 0.77
N ASP A 53 -30.07 -14.06 1.56
CA ASP A 53 -30.52 -13.87 2.95
C ASP A 53 -29.36 -13.57 3.88
N GLN A 54 -28.26 -14.31 3.75
CA GLN A 54 -26.99 -14.06 4.43
C GLN A 54 -26.48 -12.64 4.15
N ARG A 55 -26.58 -12.18 2.89
CA ARG A 55 -26.20 -10.80 2.54
C ARG A 55 -27.09 -9.77 3.22
N THR A 56 -28.37 -10.06 3.40
CA THR A 56 -29.31 -9.18 4.12
C THR A 56 -28.96 -9.13 5.60
N LEU A 57 -28.68 -10.28 6.23
CA LEU A 57 -28.25 -10.36 7.63
C LEU A 57 -26.95 -9.60 7.88
N ILE A 58 -25.92 -9.80 7.04
CA ILE A 58 -24.65 -9.07 7.15
C ILE A 58 -24.83 -7.56 6.93
N ARG A 59 -25.74 -7.14 6.03
CA ARG A 59 -26.06 -5.71 5.88
C ARG A 59 -26.71 -5.14 7.14
N LYS A 60 -27.53 -5.92 7.86
CA LYS A 60 -28.07 -5.55 9.18
C LYS A 60 -26.92 -5.38 10.19
N TRP A 61 -25.96 -6.30 10.22
CA TRP A 61 -24.77 -6.19 11.09
C TRP A 61 -23.94 -4.94 10.79
N PHE A 62 -23.65 -4.64 9.52
CA PHE A 62 -22.98 -3.39 9.14
C PHE A 62 -23.82 -2.15 9.48
N GLY A 63 -25.15 -2.25 9.37
CA GLY A 63 -26.08 -1.20 9.76
C GLY A 63 -26.01 -0.85 11.24
N VAL A 64 -26.13 -1.86 12.11
CA VAL A 64 -26.02 -1.72 13.57
C VAL A 64 -24.63 -1.21 13.95
N SER A 65 -23.57 -1.82 13.44
CA SER A 65 -22.19 -1.39 13.72
C SER A 65 -21.96 0.09 13.36
N ARG A 66 -22.47 0.53 12.20
CA ARG A 66 -22.42 1.94 11.78
C ARG A 66 -23.23 2.85 12.71
N TYR A 67 -24.44 2.45 13.08
CA TYR A 67 -25.31 3.24 13.96
C TYR A 67 -24.65 3.45 15.32
N VAL A 68 -24.19 2.36 15.96
CA VAL A 68 -23.51 2.39 17.26
C VAL A 68 -22.23 3.24 17.18
N PHE A 69 -21.42 3.09 16.13
CA PHE A 69 -20.24 3.92 15.92
C PHE A 69 -20.60 5.41 15.84
N ASN A 70 -21.58 5.78 15.01
CA ASN A 70 -21.97 7.18 14.83
C ASN A 70 -22.59 7.79 16.10
N LYS A 71 -23.43 7.03 16.82
CA LYS A 71 -24.00 7.44 18.12
C LYS A 71 -22.89 7.71 19.13
N THR A 72 -21.91 6.81 19.21
CA THR A 72 -20.73 6.99 20.08
C THR A 72 -19.91 8.22 19.69
N VAL A 73 -19.64 8.44 18.40
CA VAL A 73 -18.91 9.64 17.95
C VAL A 73 -19.69 10.91 18.27
N LYS A 74 -21.02 10.92 18.13
CA LYS A 74 -21.85 12.08 18.50
C LYS A 74 -21.73 12.42 19.99
N ILE A 75 -21.80 11.42 20.87
CA ILE A 75 -21.62 11.60 22.32
C ILE A 75 -20.21 12.13 22.64
N LEU A 76 -19.18 11.56 22.02
CA LEU A 76 -17.79 11.99 22.23
C LEU A 76 -17.50 13.40 21.69
N GLN A 77 -18.22 13.83 20.66
CA GLN A 77 -18.12 15.19 20.11
C GLN A 77 -18.78 16.23 21.03
N ALA A 78 -19.78 15.85 21.83
CA ALA A 78 -20.43 16.74 22.80
C ALA A 78 -19.51 17.13 23.98
N GLY A 79 -18.36 16.47 24.14
CA GLY A 79 -17.32 16.87 25.10
C GLY A 79 -17.57 16.47 26.56
N VAL A 80 -18.80 16.08 26.90
CA VAL A 80 -19.21 15.69 28.27
C VAL A 80 -18.49 14.43 28.76
N VAL A 81 -18.12 13.51 27.86
CA VAL A 81 -17.58 12.21 28.24
C VAL A 81 -16.21 11.95 27.61
N LYS A 82 -15.23 11.54 28.44
CA LYS A 82 -13.90 11.12 27.97
C LYS A 82 -14.01 9.85 27.13
N ALA A 83 -13.17 9.72 26.10
CA ALA A 83 -13.13 8.55 25.21
C ALA A 83 -12.59 7.28 25.88
N ASN A 84 -13.30 6.76 26.88
CA ASN A 84 -13.01 5.52 27.58
C ASN A 84 -14.09 4.49 27.25
N TRP A 85 -13.70 3.44 26.52
CA TRP A 85 -14.64 2.45 26.02
C TRP A 85 -15.35 1.71 27.17
N LYS A 86 -14.65 1.36 28.27
CA LYS A 86 -15.22 0.56 29.36
C LYS A 86 -16.34 1.34 30.08
N ALA A 87 -16.13 2.64 30.28
CA ALA A 87 -17.07 3.51 30.99
C ALA A 87 -18.35 3.80 30.18
N ILE A 88 -18.22 4.02 28.87
CA ILE A 88 -19.34 4.43 28.01
C ILE A 88 -20.17 3.23 27.53
N LYS A 89 -19.55 2.05 27.43
CA LYS A 89 -20.12 0.86 26.81
C LYS A 89 -21.51 0.52 27.37
N THR A 90 -21.65 0.42 28.69
CA THR A 90 -22.89 -0.04 29.33
C THR A 90 -24.05 0.90 29.04
N GLY A 91 -23.85 2.21 29.22
CA GLY A 91 -24.89 3.20 28.95
C GLY A 91 -25.35 3.22 27.49
N ILE A 92 -24.40 3.20 26.54
CA ILE A 92 -24.76 3.18 25.10
C ILE A 92 -25.47 1.88 24.72
N LEU A 93 -25.04 0.73 25.26
CA LEU A 93 -25.63 -0.56 24.91
C LEU A 93 -27.05 -0.72 25.45
N ASN A 94 -27.34 -0.17 26.63
CA ASN A 94 -28.69 -0.17 27.22
C ASN A 94 -29.65 0.75 26.45
N ASP A 95 -29.14 1.90 25.98
CA ASP A 95 -29.88 2.87 25.16
C ASP A 95 -29.95 2.48 23.65
N LEU A 96 -29.79 1.19 23.32
CA LEU A 96 -29.92 0.73 21.93
C LEU A 96 -31.37 0.37 21.59
N PRO A 97 -31.87 0.76 20.40
CA PRO A 97 -33.19 0.35 19.93
C PRO A 97 -33.35 -1.17 19.82
N GLU A 98 -34.60 -1.64 19.91
CA GLU A 98 -34.95 -3.07 19.90
C GLU A 98 -34.38 -3.86 18.72
N TRP A 99 -34.41 -3.28 17.51
CA TRP A 99 -33.90 -3.91 16.29
C TRP A 99 -32.38 -4.19 16.31
N CYS A 100 -31.63 -3.63 17.27
CA CYS A 100 -30.22 -3.92 17.49
C CYS A 100 -29.99 -5.19 18.32
N LYS A 101 -31.00 -5.73 19.02
CA LYS A 101 -30.84 -6.89 19.92
C LYS A 101 -30.46 -8.16 19.16
N GLU A 102 -31.03 -8.38 17.98
CA GLU A 102 -30.74 -9.55 17.13
C GLU A 102 -29.26 -9.67 16.71
N VAL A 103 -28.56 -8.54 16.60
CA VAL A 103 -27.15 -8.50 16.18
C VAL A 103 -26.23 -8.89 17.34
N PRO A 104 -25.22 -9.76 17.11
CA PRO A 104 -24.29 -10.20 18.15
C PRO A 104 -23.70 -9.06 18.99
N TYR A 105 -23.66 -9.27 20.30
CA TYR A 105 -23.16 -8.30 21.28
C TYR A 105 -21.76 -7.75 20.94
N GLN A 106 -20.85 -8.63 20.54
CA GLN A 106 -19.46 -8.26 20.21
C GLN A 106 -19.38 -7.23 19.07
N ILE A 107 -20.27 -7.31 18.07
CA ILE A 107 -20.31 -6.35 16.96
C ILE A 107 -20.66 -4.94 17.46
N LYS A 108 -21.60 -4.84 18.39
CA LYS A 108 -22.04 -3.58 19.02
C LYS A 108 -20.94 -3.02 19.92
N SER A 109 -20.47 -3.84 20.85
CA SER A 109 -19.42 -3.55 21.81
C SER A 109 -18.14 -3.01 21.13
N ILE A 110 -17.65 -3.70 20.10
CA ILE A 110 -16.43 -3.29 19.40
C ILE A 110 -16.65 -2.08 18.50
N ALA A 111 -17.88 -1.82 18.01
CA ALA A 111 -18.17 -0.57 17.30
C ALA A 111 -17.98 0.68 18.19
N ILE A 112 -18.29 0.58 19.48
CA ILE A 112 -18.01 1.62 20.48
C ILE A 112 -16.50 1.78 20.66
N LYS A 113 -15.78 0.67 20.85
CA LYS A 113 -14.30 0.68 20.98
C LYS A 113 -13.62 1.28 19.75
N ASP A 114 -14.08 0.97 18.54
CA ASP A 114 -13.62 1.54 17.27
C ASP A 114 -13.78 3.07 17.27
N ALA A 115 -14.93 3.58 17.73
CA ALA A 115 -15.22 5.01 17.81
C ALA A 115 -14.31 5.73 18.82
N CYS A 116 -14.18 5.19 20.03
CA CYS A 116 -13.27 5.72 21.04
C CYS A 116 -11.82 5.75 20.55
N THR A 117 -11.38 4.67 19.88
CA THR A 117 -10.03 4.58 19.30
C THR A 117 -9.83 5.63 18.22
N ALA A 118 -10.79 5.81 17.31
CA ALA A 118 -10.70 6.83 16.26
C ALA A 118 -10.58 8.25 16.83
N VAL A 119 -11.33 8.58 17.88
CA VAL A 119 -11.24 9.89 18.56
C VAL A 119 -9.91 10.05 19.28
N ARG A 120 -9.40 8.99 19.93
CA ARG A 120 -8.09 9.02 20.59
C ARG A 120 -6.95 9.24 19.61
N GLU A 121 -6.96 8.53 18.48
CA GLU A 121 -5.94 8.71 17.43
C GLU A 121 -6.03 10.10 16.79
N ALA A 122 -7.24 10.64 16.62
CA ALA A 122 -7.42 12.03 16.17
C ALA A 122 -6.79 13.05 17.15
N LYS A 123 -7.00 12.87 18.46
CA LYS A 123 -6.37 13.70 19.50
C LYS A 123 -4.85 13.54 19.52
N LYS A 124 -4.34 12.31 19.40
CA LYS A 124 -2.89 12.03 19.33
C LYS A 124 -2.25 12.69 18.11
N LYS A 125 -2.93 12.63 16.96
CA LYS A 125 -2.47 13.30 15.73
C LYS A 125 -2.42 14.82 15.91
N TYR A 126 -3.45 15.41 16.52
CA TYR A 126 -3.46 16.84 16.81
C TYR A 126 -2.27 17.25 17.68
N LYS A 127 -1.99 16.52 18.77
CA LYS A 127 -0.81 16.78 19.62
C LYS A 127 0.53 16.74 18.86
N LYS A 128 0.64 15.91 17.82
CA LYS A 128 1.87 15.78 17.02
C LYS A 128 2.01 16.77 15.88
N THR A 129 0.89 17.24 15.32
CA THR A 129 0.88 17.98 14.04
C THR A 129 0.19 19.33 14.12
N SER A 130 -0.42 19.66 15.26
CA SER A 130 -1.29 20.81 15.48
C SER A 130 -2.46 20.93 14.47
N GLN A 131 -2.71 19.89 13.67
CA GLN A 131 -3.78 19.86 12.67
C GLN A 131 -5.03 19.19 13.23
N ILE A 132 -6.16 19.89 13.17
CA ILE A 132 -7.45 19.36 13.64
C ILE A 132 -7.94 18.29 12.66
N ASN A 133 -8.08 17.05 13.14
CA ASN A 133 -8.67 15.95 12.38
C ASN A 133 -9.97 15.48 13.05
N ARG A 134 -11.13 15.90 12.52
CA ARG A 134 -12.43 15.50 13.08
C ARG A 134 -12.80 14.08 12.62
N VAL A 135 -13.16 13.22 13.57
CA VAL A 135 -13.70 11.89 13.27
C VAL A 135 -15.05 12.04 12.56
N ARG A 136 -15.15 11.49 11.35
CA ARG A 136 -16.36 11.56 10.53
C ARG A 136 -17.29 10.39 10.81
N PHE A 137 -18.59 10.63 10.67
CA PHE A 137 -19.58 9.56 10.70
C PHE A 137 -19.40 8.59 9.53
N ARG A 138 -19.60 7.31 9.81
CA ARG A 138 -19.65 6.24 8.81
C ARG A 138 -20.96 6.36 8.02
N SER A 139 -20.88 6.28 6.69
CA SER A 139 -22.06 6.38 5.80
C SER A 139 -22.47 5.03 5.24
N ARG A 140 -23.78 4.81 5.07
CA ARG A 140 -24.33 3.64 4.34
C ARG A 140 -23.94 3.63 2.86
N LYS A 141 -23.69 4.81 2.28
CA LYS A 141 -23.32 4.97 0.88
C LYS A 141 -21.84 4.67 0.63
N ASN A 142 -21.03 4.48 1.68
CA ASN A 142 -19.63 4.13 1.53
C ASN A 142 -19.49 2.77 0.82
N PRO A 143 -18.60 2.67 -0.20
CA PRO A 143 -18.39 1.44 -0.95
C PRO A 143 -17.71 0.35 -0.11
N ILE A 144 -16.99 0.77 0.93
CA ILE A 144 -16.33 -0.08 1.90
C ILE A 144 -17.08 0.02 3.23
N GLN A 145 -17.53 -1.13 3.74
CA GLN A 145 -18.14 -1.26 5.06
C GLN A 145 -17.46 -2.40 5.80
N SER A 146 -17.41 -2.32 7.13
CA SER A 146 -16.80 -3.36 7.95
C SER A 146 -17.45 -3.48 9.31
N CYS A 147 -17.39 -4.67 9.88
CA CYS A 147 -17.71 -4.95 11.28
C CYS A 147 -16.75 -5.99 11.86
N TYR A 148 -16.60 -5.96 13.18
CA TYR A 148 -15.77 -6.90 13.92
C TYR A 148 -16.42 -8.28 14.01
N ILE A 149 -15.61 -9.33 13.97
CA ILE A 149 -16.02 -10.72 14.19
C ILE A 149 -15.00 -11.35 15.16
N PRO A 150 -15.42 -11.85 16.34
CA PRO A 150 -14.50 -12.50 17.28
C PRO A 150 -13.98 -13.81 16.70
N LYS A 151 -12.75 -14.21 17.09
CA LYS A 151 -12.16 -15.47 16.61
C LYS A 151 -13.04 -16.70 16.89
N SER A 152 -13.70 -16.73 18.05
CA SER A 152 -14.58 -17.83 18.49
C SER A 152 -15.83 -18.00 17.63
N ALA A 153 -16.21 -16.98 16.86
CA ALA A 153 -17.34 -17.06 15.95
C ALA A 153 -16.93 -17.50 14.53
N VAL A 154 -15.65 -17.77 14.27
CA VAL A 154 -15.14 -18.20 12.97
C VAL A 154 -14.80 -19.68 13.05
N SER A 155 -15.39 -20.46 12.14
CA SER A 155 -15.18 -21.91 12.01
C SER A 155 -15.05 -22.28 10.54
N ALA A 156 -14.62 -23.52 10.24
CA ALA A 156 -14.60 -24.04 8.88
C ALA A 156 -16.00 -24.06 8.23
N VAL A 157 -17.06 -24.23 9.03
CA VAL A 157 -18.46 -24.25 8.56
C VAL A 157 -18.95 -22.85 8.19
N GLY A 158 -18.49 -21.81 8.92
CA GLY A 158 -18.94 -20.45 8.70
C GLY A 158 -18.63 -19.48 9.83
N ILE A 159 -19.11 -18.25 9.66
CA ILE A 159 -19.02 -17.15 10.62
C ILE A 159 -20.36 -17.04 11.34
N TYR A 160 -20.37 -17.15 12.68
CA TYR A 160 -21.61 -17.27 13.46
C TYR A 160 -22.57 -18.28 12.80
N HIS A 161 -22.10 -19.52 12.57
CA HIS A 161 -22.83 -20.51 11.77
C HIS A 161 -24.26 -20.78 12.27
N THR A 162 -24.52 -20.61 13.58
CA THR A 162 -25.86 -20.69 14.16
C THR A 162 -26.82 -19.59 13.70
N LYS A 163 -26.30 -18.41 13.33
CA LYS A 163 -27.09 -17.26 12.85
C LYS A 163 -27.04 -17.10 11.33
N LEU A 164 -25.86 -17.28 10.74
CA LEU A 164 -25.63 -17.03 9.32
C LEU A 164 -25.74 -18.31 8.47
N GLY A 165 -25.78 -19.49 9.11
CA GLY A 165 -25.74 -20.78 8.43
C GLY A 165 -24.35 -21.13 7.90
N LYS A 166 -24.29 -22.19 7.08
CA LYS A 166 -23.08 -22.66 6.40
C LYS A 166 -22.64 -21.67 5.32
N LEU A 167 -21.33 -21.48 5.19
CA LEU A 167 -20.70 -20.55 4.26
C LEU A 167 -19.63 -21.23 3.43
N SER A 168 -19.39 -20.70 2.24
CA SER A 168 -18.25 -21.10 1.41
C SER A 168 -17.17 -20.02 1.41
N TYR A 169 -15.97 -20.42 1.80
CA TYR A 169 -14.76 -19.62 1.72
C TYR A 169 -14.06 -19.85 0.37
N SER A 170 -13.38 -18.84 -0.16
CA SER A 170 -12.57 -19.02 -1.38
C SER A 170 -11.27 -19.80 -1.14
N GLU A 171 -10.81 -19.83 0.11
CA GLU A 171 -9.57 -20.45 0.54
C GLU A 171 -9.76 -20.95 1.97
N SER A 172 -8.96 -21.93 2.40
CA SER A 172 -8.94 -22.41 3.78
C SER A 172 -8.56 -21.29 4.75
N LEU A 173 -9.10 -21.39 5.97
CA LEU A 173 -8.71 -20.55 7.09
C LEU A 173 -7.28 -20.92 7.51
N PRO A 174 -6.43 -19.92 7.83
CA PRO A 174 -5.11 -20.19 8.40
C PRO A 174 -5.24 -20.70 9.84
N ASP A 175 -4.20 -21.35 10.34
CA ASP A 175 -4.08 -21.73 11.75
C ASP A 175 -3.81 -20.50 12.64
N ASP A 176 -4.04 -20.61 13.94
CA ASP A 176 -3.80 -19.55 14.94
C ASP A 176 -4.45 -18.19 14.61
N ILE A 177 -5.73 -18.25 14.27
CA ILE A 177 -6.52 -17.05 13.97
C ILE A 177 -6.69 -16.14 15.20
N CYS A 178 -6.59 -14.85 14.93
CA CYS A 178 -6.98 -13.79 15.85
C CYS A 178 -8.38 -13.28 15.50
N ASP A 179 -8.83 -12.25 16.24
CA ASP A 179 -10.08 -11.59 15.93
C ASP A 179 -10.10 -11.02 14.50
N CYS A 180 -11.21 -11.25 13.84
CA CYS A 180 -11.37 -11.00 12.42
C CYS A 180 -12.19 -9.73 12.16
N ARG A 181 -12.15 -9.28 10.89
CA ARG A 181 -13.02 -8.19 10.42
C ARG A 181 -13.73 -8.61 9.14
N LEU A 182 -15.06 -8.61 9.19
CA LEU A 182 -15.89 -8.81 8.01
C LEU A 182 -15.97 -7.49 7.24
N THR A 183 -15.69 -7.53 5.95
CA THR A 183 -15.64 -6.34 5.09
C THR A 183 -16.49 -6.55 3.84
N SER A 184 -17.18 -5.52 3.40
CA SER A 184 -17.81 -5.46 2.08
C SER A 184 -17.10 -4.40 1.26
N ASN A 185 -16.54 -4.78 0.11
CA ASN A 185 -15.95 -3.87 -0.87
C ASN A 185 -16.68 -4.00 -2.21
N ASN A 186 -17.35 -2.92 -2.63
CA ASN A 186 -18.04 -2.83 -3.92
C ASN A 186 -19.05 -3.96 -4.21
N GLY A 187 -19.60 -4.59 -3.16
CA GLY A 187 -20.59 -5.67 -3.25
C GLY A 187 -20.02 -7.08 -3.09
N ASN A 188 -18.70 -7.24 -3.02
CA ASN A 188 -18.04 -8.48 -2.63
C ASN A 188 -17.76 -8.46 -1.12
N TYR A 189 -17.88 -9.62 -0.48
CA TYR A 189 -17.69 -9.79 0.95
C TYR A 189 -16.40 -10.56 1.20
N TYR A 190 -15.64 -10.11 2.21
CA TYR A 190 -14.37 -10.70 2.59
C TYR A 190 -14.24 -10.77 4.10
N LEU A 191 -13.72 -11.88 4.60
CA LEU A 191 -13.23 -12.01 5.96
C LEU A 191 -11.74 -11.68 5.97
N VAL A 192 -11.36 -10.64 6.71
CA VAL A 192 -9.94 -10.35 7.00
C VAL A 192 -9.59 -11.09 8.28
N VAL A 193 -8.71 -12.08 8.15
CA VAL A 193 -8.29 -13.00 9.21
C VAL A 193 -6.83 -12.74 9.55
N PRO A 194 -6.55 -12.00 10.64
CA PRO A 194 -5.21 -11.92 11.17
C PRO A 194 -4.81 -13.26 11.80
N HIS A 195 -3.59 -13.71 11.59
CA HIS A 195 -3.03 -14.93 12.16
C HIS A 195 -1.55 -14.71 12.49
N LYS A 196 -1.04 -15.47 13.47
CA LYS A 196 0.37 -15.42 13.85
C LYS A 196 1.18 -16.30 12.90
N VAL A 197 2.35 -15.83 12.49
CA VAL A 197 3.27 -16.58 11.63
C VAL A 197 4.69 -16.40 12.15
N THR A 198 5.40 -17.51 12.30
CA THR A 198 6.83 -17.52 12.62
C THR A 198 7.62 -16.95 11.45
N LYS A 199 8.48 -15.96 11.71
CA LYS A 199 9.32 -15.38 10.66
C LYS A 199 10.27 -16.46 10.12
N LYS A 200 10.29 -16.65 8.80
CA LYS A 200 11.36 -17.42 8.15
C LYS A 200 12.58 -16.51 8.06
N LYS A 201 13.66 -16.84 8.79
CA LYS A 201 14.96 -16.21 8.55
C LYS A 201 15.49 -16.77 7.23
N THR A 202 15.71 -15.92 6.24
CA THR A 202 16.51 -16.26 5.06
C THR A 202 17.91 -15.72 5.25
N GLU A 203 18.92 -16.48 4.85
CA GLU A 203 20.28 -15.95 4.72
C GLU A 203 20.27 -14.78 3.73
N ASN A 204 20.79 -13.64 4.18
CA ASN A 204 20.96 -12.47 3.34
C ASN A 204 22.31 -12.62 2.63
N GLN A 205 22.28 -12.89 1.32
CA GLN A 205 23.48 -12.97 0.48
C GLN A 205 23.98 -11.58 0.04
N GLY A 206 23.46 -10.51 0.64
CA GLY A 206 23.85 -9.13 0.32
C GLY A 206 23.39 -8.62 -1.04
N ARG A 207 22.46 -9.28 -1.74
CA ARG A 207 22.02 -8.85 -3.08
C ARG A 207 21.21 -7.56 -3.00
N VAL A 208 21.79 -6.47 -3.49
CA VAL A 208 21.19 -5.13 -3.47
C VAL A 208 20.47 -4.82 -4.78
N VAL A 209 19.28 -4.22 -4.70
CA VAL A 209 18.54 -3.70 -5.85
C VAL A 209 18.04 -2.29 -5.61
N ALA A 210 18.24 -1.41 -6.58
CA ALA A 210 17.65 -0.08 -6.65
C ALA A 210 16.41 -0.06 -7.52
N LEU A 211 15.35 0.59 -7.03
CA LEU A 211 14.09 0.72 -7.74
C LEU A 211 13.89 2.15 -8.23
N ASP A 212 13.30 2.31 -9.41
CA ASP A 212 12.82 3.59 -9.95
C ASP A 212 11.35 3.45 -10.38
N PRO A 213 10.39 3.93 -9.56
CA PRO A 213 8.97 3.88 -9.86
C PRO A 213 8.57 4.91 -10.92
N GLY A 214 7.92 4.46 -12.00
CA GLY A 214 7.57 5.31 -13.14
C GLY A 214 6.08 5.35 -13.47
N VAL A 215 5.72 6.29 -14.35
CA VAL A 215 4.33 6.42 -14.86
C VAL A 215 4.05 5.56 -16.10
N ARG A 216 5.09 5.26 -16.90
CA ARG A 216 4.98 4.46 -18.14
C ARG A 216 5.38 3.00 -17.93
N THR A 217 6.36 2.80 -17.06
CA THR A 217 6.85 1.53 -16.56
C THR A 217 6.55 1.54 -15.07
N PHE A 218 5.94 0.49 -14.52
CA PHE A 218 5.53 0.50 -13.11
C PHE A 218 6.75 0.64 -12.19
N VAL A 219 7.75 -0.21 -12.40
CA VAL A 219 9.04 -0.15 -11.70
C VAL A 219 10.15 -0.56 -12.68
N THR A 220 11.20 0.24 -12.74
CA THR A 220 12.50 -0.16 -13.29
C THR A 220 13.39 -0.55 -12.12
N PHE A 221 14.19 -1.59 -12.28
CA PHE A 221 15.11 -2.02 -11.24
C PHE A 221 16.51 -2.22 -11.79
N PHE A 222 17.50 -1.92 -10.96
CA PHE A 222 18.90 -2.07 -11.25
C PHE A 222 19.61 -2.74 -10.07
N SER A 223 20.41 -3.74 -10.38
CA SER A 223 21.31 -4.44 -9.46
C SER A 223 22.63 -4.67 -10.19
N GLU A 224 23.64 -5.14 -9.48
CA GLU A 224 24.97 -5.40 -10.04
C GLU A 224 24.94 -6.43 -11.18
N THR A 225 24.12 -7.47 -11.03
CA THR A 225 24.05 -8.60 -11.95
C THR A 225 22.83 -8.56 -12.86
N SER A 226 21.86 -7.68 -12.60
CA SER A 226 20.63 -7.66 -13.37
C SER A 226 19.97 -6.28 -13.47
N VAL A 227 19.33 -6.04 -14.62
CA VAL A 227 18.55 -4.84 -14.89
C VAL A 227 17.24 -5.24 -15.53
N GLY A 228 16.15 -4.55 -15.19
CA GLY A 228 14.87 -4.88 -15.78
C GLY A 228 13.76 -3.88 -15.58
N LYS A 229 12.65 -4.14 -16.26
CA LYS A 229 11.45 -3.31 -16.26
C LYS A 229 10.23 -4.18 -16.04
N ILE A 230 9.36 -3.75 -15.13
CA ILE A 230 8.10 -4.42 -14.81
C ILE A 230 6.94 -3.52 -15.21
N GLY A 231 5.98 -4.06 -15.95
CA GLY A 231 4.78 -3.34 -16.40
C GLY A 231 5.07 -2.31 -17.49
N HIS A 232 6.00 -2.58 -18.41
CA HIS A 232 6.33 -1.66 -19.49
C HIS A 232 5.22 -1.62 -20.54
N ARG A 233 4.61 -0.45 -20.77
CA ARG A 233 3.50 -0.23 -21.75
C ARG A 233 2.18 -0.99 -21.48
N ASP A 234 2.13 -1.86 -20.48
CA ASP A 234 0.91 -2.60 -20.10
C ASP A 234 -0.19 -1.69 -19.53
N PHE A 235 0.17 -0.46 -19.17
CA PHE A 235 -0.78 0.55 -18.70
C PHE A 235 -1.89 0.84 -19.72
N SER A 236 -1.65 0.65 -21.02
CA SER A 236 -2.68 0.84 -22.06
C SER A 236 -3.96 0.03 -21.79
N ARG A 237 -3.83 -1.17 -21.21
CA ARG A 237 -4.96 -2.01 -20.80
C ARG A 237 -5.73 -1.39 -19.64
N ILE A 238 -5.05 -0.95 -18.58
CA ILE A 238 -5.69 -0.28 -17.44
C ILE A 238 -6.36 1.01 -17.90
N GLN A 239 -5.70 1.79 -18.74
CA GLN A 239 -6.23 3.05 -19.27
C GLN A 239 -7.54 2.84 -20.05
N ARG A 240 -7.61 1.82 -20.91
CA ARG A 240 -8.84 1.47 -21.64
C ARG A 240 -9.98 1.12 -20.69
N LEU A 241 -9.69 0.36 -19.63
CA LEU A 241 -10.69 0.03 -18.59
C LEU A 241 -11.15 1.28 -17.82
N CYS A 242 -10.23 2.16 -17.44
CA CYS A 242 -10.56 3.43 -16.78
C CYS A 242 -11.42 4.33 -17.68
N GLN A 243 -11.10 4.43 -18.97
CA GLN A 243 -11.90 5.21 -19.91
C GLN A 243 -13.31 4.64 -20.07
N HIS A 244 -13.42 3.32 -20.21
CA HIS A 244 -14.73 2.67 -20.28
C HIS A 244 -15.53 2.89 -18.98
N LEU A 245 -14.86 2.89 -17.82
CA LEU A 245 -15.49 3.19 -16.53
C LEU A 245 -16.01 4.64 -16.48
N ASP A 246 -15.23 5.62 -16.95
CA ASP A 246 -15.65 7.02 -17.00
C ASP A 246 -16.86 7.21 -17.92
N ASN A 247 -16.82 6.60 -19.11
CA ASN A 247 -17.94 6.63 -20.05
C ASN A 247 -19.21 6.03 -19.42
N LEU A 248 -19.06 4.95 -18.65
CA LEU A 248 -20.17 4.34 -17.92
C LEU A 248 -20.68 5.24 -16.79
N LEU A 249 -19.79 5.91 -16.05
CA LEU A 249 -20.15 6.88 -15.00
C LEU A 249 -20.88 8.10 -15.56
N SER A 250 -20.44 8.62 -16.71
CA SER A 250 -21.13 9.69 -17.44
C SER A 250 -22.53 9.25 -17.88
N LYS A 251 -22.67 8.02 -18.41
CA LYS A 251 -23.99 7.46 -18.72
C LYS A 251 -24.86 7.22 -17.48
N ILE A 252 -24.29 7.03 -16.28
CA ILE A 252 -25.05 6.84 -15.03
C ILE A 252 -25.71 8.14 -14.57
N SER A 253 -25.06 9.30 -14.77
CA SER A 253 -25.63 10.59 -14.34
C SER A 253 -26.94 10.89 -15.08
N LYS A 254 -27.00 10.55 -16.37
CA LYS A 254 -28.15 10.77 -17.27
C LYS A 254 -29.21 9.65 -17.27
N ALA A 255 -29.09 8.62 -16.43
CA ALA A 255 -29.94 7.42 -16.50
C ALA A 255 -31.17 7.47 -15.58
N LYS A 256 -32.31 6.91 -16.05
CA LYS A 256 -33.51 6.62 -15.23
C LYS A 256 -33.22 5.59 -14.12
N ARG A 257 -34.03 5.57 -13.05
CA ARG A 257 -33.79 4.85 -11.78
C ARG A 257 -33.34 3.37 -11.94
N GLY A 258 -34.06 2.57 -12.74
CA GLY A 258 -33.74 1.16 -12.96
C GLY A 258 -32.45 0.93 -13.76
N GLN A 259 -32.24 1.69 -14.83
CA GLN A 259 -31.01 1.67 -15.63
C GLN A 259 -29.80 2.13 -14.80
N LYS A 260 -29.98 3.16 -13.96
CA LYS A 260 -28.96 3.67 -13.05
C LYS A 260 -28.44 2.58 -12.10
N ARG A 261 -29.34 1.75 -11.54
CA ARG A 261 -28.97 0.62 -10.68
C ARG A 261 -28.12 -0.40 -11.43
N ARG A 262 -28.54 -0.81 -12.63
CA ARG A 262 -27.82 -1.78 -13.48
C ARG A 262 -26.44 -1.27 -13.86
N ARG A 263 -26.35 -0.02 -14.36
CA ARG A 263 -25.08 0.61 -14.73
C ARG A 263 -24.13 0.77 -13.54
N ARG A 264 -24.61 1.16 -12.35
CA ARG A 264 -23.80 1.20 -11.12
C ARG A 264 -23.23 -0.17 -10.74
N LYS A 265 -23.98 -1.26 -10.93
CA LYS A 265 -23.49 -2.63 -10.69
C LYS A 265 -22.36 -2.96 -11.68
N ALA A 266 -22.52 -2.61 -12.96
CA ALA A 266 -21.47 -2.78 -13.96
C ALA A 266 -20.21 -1.96 -13.62
N ALA A 267 -20.36 -0.69 -13.23
CA ALA A 267 -19.25 0.18 -12.83
C ALA A 267 -18.48 -0.40 -11.63
N ARG A 268 -19.18 -0.95 -10.62
CA ARG A 268 -18.51 -1.63 -9.49
C ARG A 268 -17.70 -2.84 -9.94
N ARG A 269 -18.22 -3.66 -10.85
CA ARG A 269 -17.48 -4.82 -11.41
C ARG A 269 -16.20 -4.36 -12.11
N MET A 270 -16.26 -3.28 -12.86
CA MET A 270 -15.09 -2.69 -13.51
C MET A 270 -14.05 -2.19 -12.51
N VAL A 271 -14.50 -1.47 -11.47
CA VAL A 271 -13.59 -1.00 -10.40
C VAL A 271 -12.90 -2.18 -9.73
N ILE A 272 -13.62 -3.26 -9.42
CA ILE A 272 -13.05 -4.48 -8.85
C ILE A 272 -12.03 -5.09 -9.82
N LYS A 273 -12.33 -5.18 -11.11
CA LYS A 273 -11.41 -5.71 -12.13
C LYS A 273 -10.11 -4.91 -12.19
N ILE A 274 -10.19 -3.58 -12.21
CA ILE A 274 -9.02 -2.69 -12.21
C ILE A 274 -8.20 -2.89 -10.92
N GLN A 275 -8.87 -2.92 -9.76
CA GLN A 275 -8.21 -3.15 -8.48
C GLN A 275 -7.50 -4.50 -8.43
N ASN A 276 -8.12 -5.57 -8.95
CA ASN A 276 -7.51 -6.89 -8.98
C ASN A 276 -6.27 -6.94 -9.88
N LEU A 277 -6.31 -6.30 -11.06
CA LEU A 277 -5.14 -6.22 -11.95
C LEU A 277 -3.96 -5.50 -11.27
N ILE A 278 -4.23 -4.38 -10.60
CA ILE A 278 -3.19 -3.63 -9.87
C ILE A 278 -2.68 -4.43 -8.66
N ASN A 279 -3.57 -5.11 -7.92
CA ASN A 279 -3.16 -5.96 -6.80
C ASN A 279 -2.28 -7.12 -7.25
N GLU A 280 -2.61 -7.77 -8.38
CA GLU A 280 -1.78 -8.83 -8.95
C GLU A 280 -0.38 -8.30 -9.32
N LEU A 281 -0.32 -7.14 -9.98
CA LEU A 281 0.95 -6.46 -10.28
C LEU A 281 1.75 -6.18 -9.00
N HIS A 282 1.12 -5.61 -7.96
CA HIS A 282 1.79 -5.33 -6.68
C HIS A 282 2.29 -6.61 -6.01
N HIS A 283 1.47 -7.66 -5.97
CA HIS A 283 1.81 -8.92 -5.31
C HIS A 283 2.94 -9.66 -6.01
N LYS A 284 2.87 -9.79 -7.34
CA LYS A 284 3.88 -10.49 -8.13
C LYS A 284 5.20 -9.72 -8.17
N THR A 285 5.15 -8.39 -8.30
CA THR A 285 6.36 -7.55 -8.23
C THR A 285 7.02 -7.63 -6.85
N ALA A 286 6.25 -7.51 -5.77
CA ALA A 286 6.82 -7.60 -4.43
C ALA A 286 7.43 -8.97 -4.16
N ARG A 287 6.75 -10.06 -4.58
CA ARG A 287 7.28 -11.43 -4.49
C ARG A 287 8.58 -11.57 -5.28
N PHE A 288 8.62 -11.13 -6.53
CA PHE A 288 9.84 -11.13 -7.34
C PHE A 288 11.00 -10.41 -6.63
N LEU A 289 10.76 -9.23 -6.04
CA LEU A 289 11.82 -8.47 -5.38
C LEU A 289 12.35 -9.15 -4.12
N VAL A 290 11.47 -9.64 -3.23
CA VAL A 290 11.91 -10.29 -1.98
C VAL A 290 12.49 -11.69 -2.20
N ASP A 291 12.14 -12.37 -3.29
CA ASP A 291 12.68 -13.69 -3.62
C ASP A 291 14.10 -13.60 -4.25
N ASN A 292 14.41 -12.49 -4.93
CA ASN A 292 15.68 -12.33 -5.68
C ASN A 292 16.70 -11.42 -4.97
N PHE A 293 16.27 -10.54 -4.07
CA PHE A 293 17.14 -9.52 -3.46
C PHE A 293 16.99 -9.46 -1.93
N ASP A 294 18.08 -9.10 -1.26
CA ASP A 294 18.20 -9.03 0.19
C ASP A 294 17.98 -7.61 0.73
N VAL A 295 18.51 -6.62 -0.01
CA VAL A 295 18.39 -5.21 0.29
C VAL A 295 17.72 -4.51 -0.88
N ILE A 296 16.58 -3.85 -0.61
CA ILE A 296 15.79 -3.16 -1.62
C ILE A 296 15.81 -1.66 -1.32
N LEU A 297 16.38 -0.88 -2.24
CA LEU A 297 16.45 0.57 -2.16
C LEU A 297 15.22 1.17 -2.83
N LEU A 298 14.38 1.82 -2.03
CA LEU A 298 13.15 2.47 -2.47
C LEU A 298 13.32 3.99 -2.47
N PRO A 299 13.20 4.67 -3.63
CA PRO A 299 13.23 6.12 -3.64
C PRO A 299 11.98 6.69 -2.96
N THR A 300 12.18 7.81 -2.25
CA THR A 300 11.08 8.60 -1.68
C THR A 300 10.23 9.18 -2.81
N PHE A 301 9.06 8.60 -3.02
CA PHE A 301 8.23 8.93 -4.17
C PHE A 301 7.04 9.83 -3.75
N GLU A 302 7.22 11.15 -3.84
CA GLU A 302 6.26 12.15 -3.37
C GLU A 302 5.06 12.36 -4.32
N THR A 303 4.30 11.28 -4.56
CA THR A 303 3.09 11.29 -5.42
C THR A 303 2.10 12.42 -5.08
N ALA A 304 2.00 12.79 -3.80
CA ALA A 304 1.12 13.87 -3.35
C ALA A 304 1.54 15.22 -3.96
N GLN A 305 2.82 15.58 -3.91
CA GLN A 305 3.33 16.83 -4.49
C GLN A 305 3.18 16.82 -6.02
N MET A 306 3.49 15.70 -6.67
CA MET A 306 3.38 15.53 -8.13
C MET A 306 1.94 15.64 -8.65
N SER A 307 0.93 15.46 -7.77
CA SER A 307 -0.49 15.51 -8.11
C SER A 307 -1.17 16.86 -7.85
N LYS A 308 -0.53 17.79 -7.11
CA LYS A 308 -1.09 19.12 -6.80
C LYS A 308 -1.28 19.93 -8.08
N LYS A 309 -2.46 20.55 -8.24
CA LYS A 309 -2.84 21.26 -9.48
C LYS A 309 -2.06 22.56 -9.71
N GLY A 310 -1.76 23.34 -8.67
CA GLY A 310 -1.20 24.69 -8.79
C GLY A 310 0.28 24.78 -9.19
N SER A 311 1.10 23.79 -8.86
CA SER A 311 2.55 23.76 -9.13
C SER A 311 2.98 22.64 -10.08
N ARG A 312 2.05 22.16 -10.91
CA ARG A 312 2.17 20.87 -11.59
C ARG A 312 2.98 20.96 -12.89
N LYS A 313 4.14 20.30 -12.91
CA LYS A 313 4.99 20.17 -14.11
C LYS A 313 4.56 19.04 -15.08
N ILE A 314 3.57 18.23 -14.69
CA ILE A 314 3.17 16.99 -15.40
C ILE A 314 1.75 17.11 -15.94
N ARG A 315 1.44 16.55 -17.13
CA ARG A 315 0.10 16.58 -17.76
C ARG A 315 -0.97 15.80 -16.97
N SER A 316 -2.26 16.14 -17.14
CA SER A 316 -3.41 15.61 -16.36
C SER A 316 -3.56 14.09 -16.49
N LYS A 317 -3.46 13.60 -17.73
CA LYS A 317 -3.47 12.18 -18.06
C LYS A 317 -2.35 11.41 -17.36
N THR A 318 -1.14 11.97 -17.33
CA THR A 318 0.02 11.36 -16.68
C THR A 318 -0.15 11.25 -15.17
N VAL A 319 -0.66 12.29 -14.51
CA VAL A 319 -0.97 12.24 -13.06
C VAL A 319 -2.05 11.21 -12.76
N ARG A 320 -3.07 11.10 -13.61
CA ARG A 320 -4.09 10.06 -13.45
C ARG A 320 -3.48 8.66 -13.54
N ASN A 321 -2.57 8.45 -14.49
CA ASN A 321 -1.87 7.18 -14.63
C ASN A 321 -1.01 6.85 -13.40
N LEU A 322 -0.31 7.86 -12.87
CA LEU A 322 0.46 7.75 -11.63
C LEU A 322 -0.41 7.31 -10.45
N LEU A 323 -1.56 7.96 -10.27
CA LEU A 323 -2.49 7.65 -9.19
C LEU A 323 -3.11 6.25 -9.34
N ASN A 324 -3.30 5.78 -10.58
CA ASN A 324 -3.82 4.44 -10.85
C ASN A 324 -2.85 3.34 -10.43
N PHE A 325 -1.53 3.55 -10.54
CA PHE A 325 -0.54 2.56 -10.10
C PHE A 325 -0.42 2.45 -8.58
N ALA A 326 -0.89 3.45 -7.83
CA ALA A 326 -0.90 3.46 -6.37
C ALA A 326 0.48 3.09 -5.77
N HIS A 327 1.56 3.72 -6.25
CA HIS A 327 2.94 3.42 -5.86
C HIS A 327 3.17 3.46 -4.35
N TYR A 328 2.58 4.44 -3.64
CA TYR A 328 2.66 4.51 -2.18
C TYR A 328 2.11 3.23 -1.52
N ARG A 329 0.96 2.74 -1.99
CA ARG A 329 0.37 1.48 -1.50
C ARG A 329 1.27 0.28 -1.79
N PHE A 330 1.95 0.27 -2.94
CA PHE A 330 2.93 -0.76 -3.26
C PHE A 330 4.16 -0.68 -2.34
N GLN A 331 4.68 0.50 -2.03
CA GLN A 331 5.81 0.69 -1.11
C GLN A 331 5.47 0.16 0.30
N GLU A 332 4.29 0.52 0.84
CA GLU A 332 3.82 -0.01 2.13
C GLU A 332 3.71 -1.54 2.10
N PHE A 333 3.16 -2.08 1.01
CA PHE A 333 3.02 -3.52 0.82
C PHE A 333 4.40 -4.22 0.72
N LEU A 334 5.35 -3.63 0.01
CA LEU A 334 6.71 -4.16 -0.15
C LEU A 334 7.47 -4.16 1.18
N LYS A 335 7.39 -3.08 1.96
CA LYS A 335 7.96 -3.00 3.32
C LYS A 335 7.39 -4.09 4.23
N HIS A 336 6.08 -4.27 4.20
CA HIS A 336 5.44 -5.36 4.94
C HIS A 336 5.95 -6.73 4.47
N LYS A 337 6.03 -6.95 3.16
CA LYS A 337 6.47 -8.23 2.60
C LYS A 337 7.94 -8.55 2.86
N ALA A 338 8.79 -7.54 2.86
CA ALA A 338 10.19 -7.66 3.24
C ALA A 338 10.34 -8.00 4.73
N CYS A 339 9.60 -7.31 5.60
CA CYS A 339 9.56 -7.64 7.05
C CYS A 339 9.08 -9.08 7.31
N GLU A 340 8.13 -9.59 6.51
CA GLU A 340 7.68 -10.98 6.61
C GLU A 340 8.76 -12.01 6.23
N THR A 341 9.71 -11.63 5.38
CA THR A 341 10.72 -12.52 4.77
C THR A 341 12.13 -12.27 5.32
N GLY A 342 12.28 -11.33 6.27
CA GLY A 342 13.58 -10.96 6.83
C GLY A 342 14.45 -10.10 5.91
N LYS A 343 13.86 -9.50 4.87
CA LYS A 343 14.54 -8.65 3.89
C LYS A 343 14.54 -7.19 4.34
N THR A 344 15.53 -6.43 3.91
CA THR A 344 15.69 -5.02 4.29
C THR A 344 15.21 -4.10 3.18
N VAL A 345 14.39 -3.12 3.52
CA VAL A 345 13.93 -2.08 2.60
C VAL A 345 14.39 -0.73 3.13
N VAL A 346 15.20 -0.02 2.35
CA VAL A 346 15.78 1.28 2.72
C VAL A 346 15.15 2.37 1.87
N ASP A 347 14.60 3.40 2.51
CA ASP A 347 14.13 4.59 1.80
C ASP A 347 15.34 5.47 1.41
N VAL A 348 15.46 5.80 0.12
CA VAL A 348 16.58 6.56 -0.44
C VAL A 348 16.09 7.88 -1.04
N CYS A 349 16.89 8.94 -0.92
CA CYS A 349 16.59 10.25 -1.50
C CYS A 349 16.79 10.24 -3.03
N GLU A 350 15.79 10.70 -3.79
CA GLU A 350 15.79 10.72 -5.26
C GLU A 350 16.50 11.94 -5.89
N ALA A 351 17.04 12.89 -5.09
CA ALA A 351 17.52 14.16 -5.64
C ALA A 351 18.53 13.99 -6.81
N TYR A 352 18.26 14.69 -7.92
CA TYR A 352 19.06 14.82 -9.15
C TYR A 352 19.28 13.56 -10.02
N THR A 353 18.80 12.39 -9.63
CA THR A 353 19.05 11.11 -10.34
C THR A 353 18.50 11.06 -11.77
N SER A 354 17.40 11.76 -12.05
CA SER A 354 16.75 11.72 -13.38
C SER A 354 17.34 12.69 -14.41
N LYS A 355 18.28 13.55 -14.01
CA LYS A 355 18.96 14.54 -14.87
C LYS A 355 20.46 14.33 -14.94
N THR A 356 21.03 13.61 -13.98
CA THR A 356 22.45 13.28 -13.95
C THR A 356 22.72 12.03 -14.79
N VAL A 357 23.71 12.09 -15.67
CA VAL A 357 24.25 10.92 -16.37
C VAL A 357 24.97 10.05 -15.34
N SER A 358 24.49 8.82 -15.15
CA SER A 358 24.94 7.95 -14.04
C SER A 358 26.39 7.46 -14.16
N TRP A 359 27.05 7.61 -15.31
CA TRP A 359 28.42 7.16 -15.54
C TRP A 359 29.44 8.29 -15.70
N THR A 360 29.03 9.48 -16.16
CA THR A 360 29.92 10.66 -16.26
C THR A 360 29.65 11.73 -15.21
N GLY A 361 28.48 11.72 -14.56
CA GLY A 361 28.10 12.71 -13.56
C GLY A 361 27.58 14.03 -14.13
N GLU A 362 27.56 14.23 -15.45
CA GLU A 362 27.09 15.49 -16.04
C GLU A 362 25.57 15.68 -15.91
N LEU A 363 25.12 16.94 -15.89
CA LEU A 363 23.71 17.30 -15.83
C LEU A 363 23.16 17.58 -17.23
N VAL A 364 22.20 16.76 -17.67
CA VAL A 364 21.53 16.90 -18.96
C VAL A 364 20.08 17.31 -18.76
N ASN A 365 19.63 18.30 -19.54
CA ASN A 365 18.22 18.70 -19.55
C ASN A 365 17.42 17.83 -20.53
N ILE A 366 16.92 16.70 -20.02
CA ILE A 366 16.38 15.59 -20.83
C ILE A 366 14.91 15.83 -21.25
N GLY A 367 14.23 16.81 -20.65
CA GLY A 367 12.82 17.11 -20.93
C GLY A 367 11.93 15.85 -20.90
N GLY A 368 11.22 15.59 -22.00
CA GLY A 368 10.35 14.42 -22.20
C GLY A 368 11.01 13.19 -22.85
N SER A 369 12.32 13.24 -23.12
CA SER A 369 13.06 12.15 -23.78
C SER A 369 13.05 10.88 -22.93
N LYS A 370 13.07 9.74 -23.63
CA LYS A 370 13.15 8.38 -23.05
C LYS A 370 14.58 7.90 -22.88
N THR A 371 15.52 8.54 -23.56
CA THR A 371 16.94 8.24 -23.51
C THR A 371 17.71 9.45 -23.02
N ILE A 372 18.78 9.18 -22.30
CA ILE A 372 19.79 10.15 -21.91
C ILE A 372 21.02 9.89 -22.77
N LYS A 373 21.53 10.95 -23.43
CA LYS A 373 22.76 10.91 -24.21
C LYS A 373 23.78 11.78 -23.48
N SER A 374 24.96 11.24 -23.24
CA SER A 374 26.07 12.00 -22.70
C SER A 374 26.63 12.96 -23.75
N LYS A 375 27.01 14.17 -23.32
CA LYS A 375 27.73 15.12 -24.18
C LYS A 375 29.24 14.88 -24.18
N ILE A 376 29.75 14.21 -23.15
CA ILE A 376 31.18 13.94 -22.96
C ILE A 376 31.61 12.77 -23.85
N ASP A 377 30.94 11.62 -23.74
CA ASP A 377 31.33 10.38 -24.44
C ASP A 377 30.36 9.96 -25.55
N GLY A 378 29.24 10.68 -25.72
CA GLY A 378 28.23 10.38 -26.74
C GLY A 378 27.39 9.14 -26.47
N LEU A 379 27.62 8.40 -25.39
CA LEU A 379 26.90 7.17 -25.06
C LEU A 379 25.44 7.46 -24.72
N VAL A 380 24.58 6.47 -24.99
CA VAL A 380 23.13 6.59 -24.83
C VAL A 380 22.59 5.49 -23.92
N MET A 381 21.77 5.86 -22.95
CA MET A 381 21.10 4.91 -22.05
C MET A 381 19.61 5.22 -21.95
N ASP A 382 18.80 4.20 -21.66
CA ASP A 382 17.40 4.42 -21.26
C ASP A 382 17.34 5.19 -19.94
N ARG A 383 16.48 6.21 -19.90
CA ARG A 383 16.37 7.14 -18.77
C ARG A 383 15.93 6.46 -17.48
N ASP A 384 14.98 5.52 -17.54
CA ASP A 384 14.49 4.84 -16.35
C ASP A 384 15.60 3.94 -15.77
N ILE A 385 16.44 3.35 -16.64
CA ILE A 385 17.61 2.56 -16.21
C ILE A 385 18.67 3.46 -15.58
N ASN A 386 18.95 4.62 -16.19
CA ASN A 386 19.86 5.62 -15.63
C ASN A 386 19.40 6.10 -14.25
N GLY A 387 18.09 6.33 -14.06
CA GLY A 387 17.51 6.70 -12.77
C GLY A 387 17.74 5.63 -11.69
N ALA A 388 17.39 4.37 -11.99
CA ALA A 388 17.62 3.25 -11.06
C ALA A 388 19.11 3.06 -10.73
N ARG A 389 19.99 3.15 -11.72
CA ARG A 389 21.45 3.08 -11.52
C ARG A 389 21.98 4.26 -10.67
N GLY A 390 21.49 5.48 -10.91
CA GLY A 390 21.86 6.64 -10.11
C GLY A 390 21.48 6.49 -8.63
N ILE A 391 20.29 5.93 -8.35
CA ILE A 391 19.86 5.60 -6.98
C ILE A 391 20.82 4.58 -6.35
N PHE A 392 21.17 3.52 -7.09
CA PHE A 392 22.11 2.49 -6.65
C PHE A 392 23.47 3.10 -6.26
N LEU A 393 24.09 3.87 -7.16
CA LEU A 393 25.41 4.48 -6.93
C LEU A 393 25.40 5.47 -5.76
N ARG A 394 24.35 6.28 -5.63
CA ARG A 394 24.23 7.24 -4.52
C ARG A 394 24.09 6.53 -3.18
N SER A 395 23.25 5.50 -3.10
CA SER A 395 23.08 4.74 -1.84
C SER A 395 24.40 4.12 -1.38
N ARG A 396 25.22 3.67 -2.33
CA ARG A 396 26.57 3.17 -2.09
C ARG A 396 27.48 4.29 -1.57
N SER A 397 27.54 5.44 -2.26
CA SER A 397 28.33 6.60 -1.81
C SER A 397 27.98 7.07 -0.40
N VAL A 398 26.69 7.10 -0.05
CA VAL A 398 26.24 7.44 1.32
C VAL A 398 26.67 6.37 2.33
N ALA A 399 26.57 5.08 1.98
CA ALA A 399 27.02 4.00 2.85
C ALA A 399 28.54 4.04 3.10
N TYR A 400 29.35 4.35 2.08
CA TYR A 400 30.80 4.52 2.23
C TYR A 400 31.16 5.80 3.00
N GLY A 401 30.41 6.89 2.84
CA GLY A 401 30.62 8.13 3.58
C GLY A 401 30.28 8.05 5.07
N HIS A 402 29.51 7.05 5.51
CA HIS A 402 29.26 6.78 6.93
C HIS A 402 30.30 5.85 7.58
N ALA A 403 31.19 5.23 6.80
CA ALA A 403 32.30 4.41 7.31
C ALA A 403 33.63 5.19 7.43
N LEU A 404 33.68 6.44 6.97
CA LEU A 404 34.75 7.39 7.24
C LEU A 404 34.16 8.77 7.49
N GLY A 405 33.99 9.11 8.77
CA GLY A 405 33.70 10.46 9.23
C GLY A 405 32.26 10.67 9.70
N ASP A 406 32.13 10.99 10.98
CA ASP A 406 31.01 11.76 11.54
C ASP A 406 30.47 12.76 10.52
N THR A 407 29.17 12.73 10.29
CA THR A 407 28.42 13.61 9.37
C THR A 407 28.98 15.04 9.26
N PRO A 408 29.46 15.43 8.07
CA PRO A 408 29.66 16.82 7.70
C PRO A 408 29.12 17.03 6.28
N TRP A 409 27.83 16.76 6.03
CA TRP A 409 27.20 17.04 4.72
C TRP A 409 27.28 18.55 4.34
N LEU A 410 27.72 19.41 5.26
CA LEU A 410 27.64 20.86 5.15
C LEU A 410 28.94 21.63 5.38
N ARG A 411 30.04 21.02 5.85
CA ARG A 411 31.19 21.83 6.30
C ARG A 411 32.06 22.37 5.17
N ASN A 412 32.17 21.66 4.03
CA ASN A 412 33.09 22.05 2.96
C ASN A 412 32.43 22.72 1.73
N GLN A 413 31.10 22.79 1.63
CA GLN A 413 30.45 23.55 0.55
C GLN A 413 30.10 25.00 0.92
N LEU A 414 30.38 25.43 2.16
CA LEU A 414 30.25 26.83 2.60
C LEU A 414 31.60 27.53 2.84
N ALA A 415 32.73 26.89 2.50
CA ALA A 415 34.06 27.43 2.76
C ALA A 415 34.85 27.87 1.51
N LEU A 416 34.24 27.88 0.31
CA LEU A 416 34.94 28.29 -0.93
C LEU A 416 34.08 29.19 -1.85
N VAL A 417 33.16 29.94 -1.27
CA VAL A 417 32.73 31.24 -1.81
C VAL A 417 33.20 32.24 -0.78
N SER A 418 34.13 33.13 -1.18
CA SER A 418 34.91 34.08 -0.37
C SER A 418 36.29 33.59 0.05
N GLN A 419 37.23 33.59 -0.91
CA GLN A 419 38.48 34.37 -0.83
C GLN A 419 39.25 34.20 -2.15
N ASP A 420 39.34 35.32 -2.87
CA ASP A 420 40.25 35.75 -3.94
C ASP A 420 40.64 34.81 -5.09
#